data_AF-A0A6N2HYY9-F1
#
_entry.id   AF-A0A6N2HYY9-F1
#
_cell.length_a   1.000
_cell.length_b   1.000
_cell.length_c   1.000
_cell.angle_alpha   90.00
_cell.angle_beta   90.00
_cell.angle_gamma   90.00
#
_symmetry.space_group_name_H-M   'P 1'
#
loop_
_entity.id
_entity.type
_entity.pdbx_description
1 polymer ?
#
loop_
_entity_poly.entity_id
_entity_poly.type
_entity_poly.pdbx_seq_one_letter_code
_entity_poly.pdbx_strand_id
1 'polypeptide(L)'
;MTPALTDEHSELISDLSGIVSDYPYVDPEATLAVLADDATDALGRVGSPEGRRERTGYTILLYATCWYVAARVFNKSLFVSYTEALDGFRATLDPAGCTCPADSHPSDLDSEYGIEAGVSLLTGAGRAVFAEDYDLEDEELAAFDCEGFLADLVDQAAGHVREAYRSNFGGVDVSHLDARFVRDDGGIDIVAMQEAISRSWENNTGPVALWSARRRLSGQVRDEERLGLFLCMWMGIAQTYEGLPPSYARDLVAALDTVDLDVSCDHPKHPWSTADGSVQSRYRAVVHLYAPEDHPDTPVPAELSARELWECPVQYAELTRKAQENIKGWRVMRGGEDEDWED
;
A
#
# COMPACT_ATOMS: atom_id res chain seq x y z
N MET A 1 31.13 -9.04 -36.13
CA MET A 1 31.13 -9.00 -34.65
C MET A 1 29.67 -9.04 -34.28
N THR A 2 29.24 -10.07 -33.55
CA THR A 2 27.89 -10.12 -32.99
C THR A 2 27.78 -8.95 -32.02
N PRO A 3 26.76 -8.08 -32.15
CA PRO A 3 26.54 -7.02 -31.19
C PRO A 3 26.27 -7.64 -29.81
N ALA A 4 26.72 -6.99 -28.75
CA ALA A 4 26.52 -7.45 -27.38
C ALA A 4 26.06 -6.26 -26.52
N LEU A 5 25.20 -6.54 -25.55
CA LEU A 5 24.84 -5.56 -24.52
C LEU A 5 26.08 -5.18 -23.71
N THR A 6 26.09 -3.95 -23.21
CA THR A 6 27.10 -3.51 -22.25
C THR A 6 26.85 -4.19 -20.90
N ASP A 7 27.88 -4.29 -20.07
CA ASP A 7 27.75 -4.81 -18.70
C ASP A 7 26.72 -4.00 -17.91
N GLU A 8 26.70 -2.67 -18.09
CA GLU A 8 25.74 -1.74 -17.47
C GLU A 8 24.28 -2.02 -17.88
N HIS A 9 24.00 -2.29 -19.16
CA HIS A 9 22.64 -2.68 -19.57
C HIS A 9 22.24 -4.04 -19.00
N SER A 10 23.18 -4.98 -18.95
CA SER A 10 22.91 -6.33 -18.43
C SER A 10 22.62 -6.28 -16.92
N GLU A 11 23.33 -5.44 -16.18
CA GLU A 11 23.10 -5.18 -14.76
C GLU A 11 21.73 -4.52 -14.54
N LEU A 12 21.39 -3.48 -15.32
CA LEU A 12 20.09 -2.82 -15.21
C LEU A 12 18.91 -3.77 -15.51
N ILE A 13 19.05 -4.64 -16.52
CA ILE A 13 18.05 -5.69 -16.81
C ILE A 13 17.93 -6.62 -15.60
N SER A 14 19.05 -7.10 -15.06
CA SER A 14 19.03 -8.02 -13.90
C SER A 14 18.36 -7.38 -12.68
N ASP A 15 18.66 -6.12 -12.39
CA ASP A 15 18.13 -5.41 -11.22
C ASP A 15 16.63 -5.16 -11.35
N LEU A 16 16.18 -4.62 -12.49
CA LEU A 16 14.77 -4.34 -12.73
C LEU A 16 13.95 -5.63 -12.87
N SER A 17 14.50 -6.69 -13.47
CA SER A 17 13.87 -8.01 -13.52
C SER A 17 13.71 -8.60 -12.12
N GLY A 18 14.73 -8.49 -11.26
CA GLY A 18 14.62 -8.87 -9.85
C GLY A 18 13.49 -8.12 -9.13
N ILE A 19 13.34 -6.83 -9.39
CA ILE A 19 12.24 -6.02 -8.84
C ILE A 19 10.88 -6.52 -9.35
N VAL A 20 10.65 -6.59 -10.67
CA VAL A 20 9.33 -7.01 -11.22
C VAL A 20 9.00 -8.49 -10.99
N SER A 21 9.96 -9.29 -10.56
CA SER A 21 9.76 -10.67 -10.10
C SER A 21 9.58 -10.80 -8.58
N ASP A 22 9.58 -9.69 -7.83
CA ASP A 22 9.51 -9.65 -6.35
C ASP A 22 10.70 -10.33 -5.64
N TYR A 23 11.85 -10.38 -6.30
CA TYR A 23 13.13 -10.87 -5.78
C TYR A 23 14.27 -9.87 -6.05
N PRO A 24 14.20 -8.65 -5.50
CA PRO A 24 15.18 -7.61 -5.80
C PRO A 24 16.58 -7.94 -5.26
N TYR A 25 17.61 -7.66 -6.06
CA TYR A 25 19.02 -7.76 -5.66
C TYR A 25 19.60 -6.42 -5.17
N VAL A 26 18.87 -5.33 -5.41
CA VAL A 26 19.19 -3.96 -5.06
C VAL A 26 18.07 -3.34 -4.24
N ASP A 27 18.25 -2.10 -3.78
CA ASP A 27 17.18 -1.33 -3.15
C ASP A 27 16.15 -0.88 -4.23
N PRO A 28 14.91 -1.41 -4.21
CA PRO A 28 13.92 -1.07 -5.22
C PRO A 28 13.56 0.41 -5.24
N GLU A 29 13.43 1.06 -4.08
CA GLU A 29 12.99 2.46 -4.04
C GLU A 29 14.05 3.37 -4.70
N ALA A 30 15.32 3.15 -4.37
CA ALA A 30 16.43 3.91 -4.95
C ALA A 30 16.55 3.67 -6.47
N THR A 31 16.50 2.42 -6.92
CA THR A 31 16.62 2.08 -8.35
C THR A 31 15.45 2.64 -9.17
N LEU A 32 14.22 2.52 -8.66
CA LEU A 32 13.03 3.04 -9.34
C LEU A 32 12.99 4.58 -9.33
N ALA A 33 13.54 5.24 -8.31
CA ALA A 33 13.69 6.69 -8.29
C ALA A 33 14.63 7.17 -9.39
N VAL A 34 15.80 6.54 -9.55
CA VAL A 34 16.73 6.83 -10.66
C VAL A 34 16.06 6.61 -12.01
N LEU A 35 15.31 5.52 -12.17
CA LEU A 35 14.56 5.26 -13.40
C LEU A 35 13.56 6.38 -13.74
N ALA A 36 12.81 6.87 -12.76
CA ALA A 36 11.85 7.96 -12.94
C ALA A 36 12.53 9.31 -13.24
N ASP A 37 13.66 9.59 -12.60
CA ASP A 37 14.46 10.80 -12.84
C ASP A 37 15.05 10.79 -14.25
N ASP A 38 15.67 9.68 -14.67
CA ASP A 38 16.22 9.50 -16.01
C ASP A 38 15.14 9.62 -17.11
N ALA A 39 13.96 9.04 -16.86
CA ALA A 39 12.80 9.18 -17.73
C ALA A 39 12.35 10.64 -17.86
N THR A 40 12.36 11.39 -16.75
CA THR A 40 12.03 12.81 -16.73
C THR A 40 13.05 13.62 -17.50
N ASP A 41 14.35 13.35 -17.33
CA ASP A 41 15.43 14.01 -18.08
C ASP A 41 15.35 13.76 -19.59
N ALA A 42 14.91 12.56 -19.99
CA ALA A 42 14.71 12.21 -21.40
C ALA A 42 13.64 13.09 -22.09
N LEU A 43 12.66 13.62 -21.36
CA LEU A 43 11.64 14.53 -21.90
C LEU A 43 12.27 15.78 -22.55
N GLY A 44 13.40 16.24 -22.02
CA GLY A 44 14.15 17.38 -22.58
C GLY A 44 14.77 17.10 -23.96
N ARG A 45 14.85 15.84 -24.37
CA ARG A 45 15.54 15.41 -25.61
C ARG A 45 14.62 14.77 -26.65
N VAL A 46 13.31 14.68 -26.42
CA VAL A 46 12.33 13.96 -27.29
C VAL A 46 12.35 14.40 -28.76
N GLY A 47 12.75 15.63 -29.05
CA GLY A 47 12.92 16.11 -30.44
C GLY A 47 14.07 15.47 -31.23
N SER A 48 15.00 14.78 -30.55
CA SER A 48 16.18 14.15 -31.16
C SER A 48 15.95 12.66 -31.46
N PRO A 49 16.74 12.03 -32.35
CA PRO A 49 16.68 10.58 -32.56
C PRO A 49 16.98 9.76 -31.30
N GLU A 50 17.81 10.29 -30.41
CA GLU A 50 18.14 9.69 -29.10
C GLU A 50 16.94 9.78 -28.16
N GLY A 51 16.41 10.97 -27.93
CA GLY A 51 15.25 11.14 -27.06
C GLY A 51 13.99 10.43 -27.53
N ARG A 52 13.82 10.16 -28.84
CA ARG A 52 12.73 9.29 -29.32
C ARG A 52 12.90 7.83 -28.87
N ARG A 53 14.13 7.31 -28.88
CA ARG A 53 14.42 5.96 -28.37
C ARG A 53 14.26 5.88 -26.86
N GLU A 54 14.80 6.88 -26.15
CA GLU A 54 14.64 7.00 -24.70
C GLU A 54 13.15 7.07 -24.32
N ARG A 55 12.33 7.86 -25.03
CA ARG A 55 10.87 7.89 -24.85
C ARG A 55 10.25 6.50 -24.95
N THR A 56 10.59 5.72 -25.98
CA THR A 56 10.11 4.35 -26.16
C THR A 56 10.54 3.47 -24.98
N GLY A 57 11.84 3.40 -24.69
CA GLY A 57 12.39 2.55 -23.65
C GLY A 57 11.85 2.88 -22.26
N TYR A 58 11.92 4.15 -21.84
CA TYR A 58 11.42 4.57 -20.52
C TYR A 58 9.90 4.41 -20.39
N THR A 59 9.10 4.62 -21.44
CA THR A 59 7.65 4.34 -21.37
C THR A 59 7.39 2.88 -21.03
N ILE A 60 8.10 1.96 -21.68
CA ILE A 60 7.96 0.52 -21.44
C ILE A 60 8.45 0.17 -20.02
N LEU A 61 9.59 0.73 -19.59
CA LEU A 61 10.13 0.47 -18.24
C LEU A 61 9.19 0.99 -17.13
N LEU A 62 8.64 2.19 -17.28
CA LEU A 62 7.68 2.74 -16.32
C LEU A 62 6.41 1.90 -16.28
N TYR A 63 5.93 1.41 -17.42
CA TYR A 63 4.80 0.46 -17.46
C TYR A 63 5.14 -0.86 -16.78
N ALA A 64 6.25 -1.49 -17.15
CA ALA A 64 6.66 -2.79 -16.64
C ALA A 64 6.86 -2.78 -15.11
N THR A 65 7.33 -1.66 -14.56
CA THR A 65 7.61 -1.50 -13.12
C THR A 65 6.45 -0.91 -12.32
N CYS A 66 5.41 -0.38 -12.96
CA CYS A 66 4.34 0.36 -12.25
C CYS A 66 3.58 -0.49 -11.24
N TRP A 67 3.44 -1.80 -11.50
CA TRP A 67 2.77 -2.72 -10.58
C TRP A 67 3.54 -2.81 -9.25
N TYR A 68 4.88 -2.84 -9.32
CA TYR A 68 5.74 -2.96 -8.15
C TYR A 68 5.66 -1.68 -7.33
N VAL A 69 5.74 -0.51 -7.99
CA VAL A 69 5.52 0.79 -7.33
C VAL A 69 4.16 0.81 -6.64
N ALA A 70 3.10 0.38 -7.33
CA ALA A 70 1.74 0.39 -6.81
C ALA A 70 1.56 -0.54 -5.60
N ALA A 71 2.18 -1.72 -5.61
CA ALA A 71 1.93 -2.76 -4.60
C ALA A 71 2.93 -2.79 -3.45
N ARG A 72 4.18 -2.38 -3.68
CA ARG A 72 5.33 -2.61 -2.78
C ARG A 72 6.01 -1.35 -2.29
N VAL A 73 5.81 -0.21 -2.94
CA VAL A 73 6.46 1.05 -2.53
C VAL A 73 5.52 1.92 -1.70
N PHE A 74 6.06 2.52 -0.64
CA PHE A 74 5.32 3.40 0.30
C PHE A 74 5.98 4.78 0.46
N ASN A 75 6.66 5.23 -0.59
CA ASN A 75 7.33 6.52 -0.68
C ASN A 75 6.51 7.51 -1.55
N LYS A 76 5.95 8.59 -0.98
CA LYS A 76 5.08 9.53 -1.73
C LYS A 76 5.83 10.18 -2.90
N SER A 77 7.10 10.54 -2.69
CA SER A 77 7.90 11.24 -3.71
C SER A 77 8.08 10.40 -4.97
N LEU A 78 8.30 9.09 -4.84
CA LEU A 78 8.44 8.20 -5.99
C LEU A 78 7.15 8.13 -6.83
N PHE A 79 5.98 8.09 -6.18
CA PHE A 79 4.70 8.13 -6.90
C PHE A 79 4.51 9.43 -7.68
N VAL A 80 4.98 10.56 -7.10
CA VAL A 80 4.97 11.85 -7.79
C VAL A 80 5.89 11.81 -9.00
N SER A 81 7.15 11.38 -8.86
CA SER A 81 8.10 11.27 -9.98
C SER A 81 7.59 10.35 -11.09
N TYR A 82 7.03 9.19 -10.76
CA TYR A 82 6.40 8.30 -11.75
C TYR A 82 5.26 8.98 -12.49
N THR A 83 4.38 9.68 -11.74
CA THR A 83 3.23 10.38 -12.34
C THR A 83 3.69 11.51 -13.27
N GLU A 84 4.69 12.29 -12.85
CA GLU A 84 5.26 13.38 -13.65
C GLU A 84 5.92 12.87 -14.93
N ALA A 85 6.73 11.82 -14.85
CA ALA A 85 7.36 11.21 -16.03
C ALA A 85 6.32 10.66 -17.01
N LEU A 86 5.32 9.92 -16.50
CA LEU A 86 4.23 9.37 -17.31
C LEU A 86 3.41 10.47 -17.98
N ASP A 87 2.98 11.50 -17.24
CA ASP A 87 2.25 12.64 -17.81
C ASP A 87 3.08 13.42 -18.84
N GLY A 88 4.37 13.57 -18.57
CA GLY A 88 5.33 14.14 -19.51
C GLY A 88 5.38 13.37 -20.82
N PHE A 89 5.57 12.05 -20.79
CA PHE A 89 5.58 11.25 -22.01
C PHE A 89 4.23 11.28 -22.71
N ARG A 90 3.12 11.18 -21.96
CA ARG A 90 1.77 11.24 -22.53
C ARG A 90 1.54 12.48 -23.39
N ALA A 91 2.07 13.63 -22.95
CA ALA A 91 1.95 14.90 -23.65
C ALA A 91 2.74 14.97 -24.97
N THR A 92 3.69 14.05 -25.18
CA THR A 92 4.52 13.99 -26.39
C THR A 92 4.01 13.00 -27.45
N LEU A 93 2.93 12.27 -27.16
CA LEU A 93 2.43 11.17 -27.99
C LEU A 93 1.12 11.57 -28.70
N ASP A 94 0.99 11.25 -29.99
CA ASP A 94 -0.24 11.36 -30.77
C ASP A 94 -0.88 9.96 -31.00
N PRO A 95 -1.78 9.52 -30.10
CA PRO A 95 -2.40 8.20 -30.23
C PRO A 95 -3.28 8.06 -31.48
N ALA A 96 -3.79 9.18 -32.03
CA ALA A 96 -4.61 9.15 -33.23
C ALA A 96 -3.79 8.87 -34.51
N GLY A 97 -2.45 8.97 -34.43
CA GLY A 97 -1.53 8.65 -35.51
C GLY A 97 -1.26 7.16 -35.70
N CYS A 98 -1.80 6.28 -34.85
CA CYS A 98 -1.59 4.84 -34.94
C CYS A 98 -2.20 4.25 -36.23
N THR A 99 -1.37 3.60 -37.04
CA THR A 99 -1.76 2.89 -38.26
C THR A 99 -1.51 1.38 -38.19
N CYS A 100 -1.05 0.88 -37.05
CA CYS A 100 -0.76 -0.53 -36.82
C CYS A 100 -2.05 -1.36 -36.93
N PRO A 101 -2.01 -2.56 -37.53
CA PRO A 101 -3.13 -3.49 -37.48
C PRO A 101 -3.56 -3.82 -36.04
N ALA A 102 -4.80 -4.25 -35.86
CA ALA A 102 -5.23 -4.79 -34.58
C ALA A 102 -4.33 -5.97 -34.17
N ASP A 103 -4.01 -6.07 -32.89
CA ASP A 103 -3.16 -7.11 -32.29
C ASP A 103 -1.71 -7.16 -32.82
N SER A 104 -1.23 -6.11 -33.50
CA SER A 104 0.16 -6.04 -33.98
C SER A 104 1.11 -5.31 -33.02
N HIS A 105 0.62 -4.85 -31.87
CA HIS A 105 1.46 -4.25 -30.84
C HIS A 105 2.02 -5.34 -29.91
N PRO A 106 3.22 -5.13 -29.34
CA PRO A 106 3.80 -6.06 -28.37
C PRO A 106 2.86 -6.33 -27.17
N SER A 107 2.84 -7.56 -26.69
CA SER A 107 2.12 -7.99 -25.48
C SER A 107 3.09 -8.37 -24.35
N ASP A 108 2.55 -8.67 -23.17
CA ASP A 108 3.29 -9.24 -22.02
C ASP A 108 4.46 -8.37 -21.51
N LEU A 109 4.32 -7.05 -21.65
CA LEU A 109 5.31 -6.05 -21.22
C LEU A 109 5.30 -5.78 -19.71
N ASP A 110 4.46 -6.43 -18.93
CA ASP A 110 4.43 -6.38 -17.46
C ASP A 110 5.30 -7.47 -16.81
N SER A 111 6.20 -8.08 -17.59
CA SER A 111 7.10 -9.16 -17.19
C SER A 111 8.58 -8.78 -17.38
N GLU A 112 9.49 -9.71 -17.08
CA GLU A 112 10.93 -9.56 -17.38
C GLU A 112 11.18 -9.24 -18.87
N TYR A 113 10.31 -9.70 -19.77
CA TYR A 113 10.36 -9.34 -21.21
C TYR A 113 10.19 -7.83 -21.42
N GLY A 114 9.28 -7.19 -20.68
CA GLY A 114 9.10 -5.74 -20.71
C GLY A 114 10.34 -4.98 -20.23
N ILE A 115 11.02 -5.50 -19.21
CA ILE A 115 12.28 -4.94 -18.73
C ILE A 115 13.37 -5.04 -19.80
N GLU A 116 13.56 -6.23 -20.38
CA GLU A 116 14.57 -6.46 -21.40
C GLU A 116 14.31 -5.61 -22.66
N ALA A 117 13.05 -5.55 -23.11
CA ALA A 117 12.64 -4.68 -24.22
C ALA A 117 12.92 -3.21 -23.89
N GLY A 118 12.46 -2.74 -22.73
CA GLY A 118 12.59 -1.35 -22.30
C GLY A 118 14.04 -0.88 -22.23
N VAL A 119 14.92 -1.64 -21.55
CA VAL A 119 16.36 -1.31 -21.44
C VAL A 119 17.03 -1.35 -22.81
N SER A 120 16.75 -2.39 -23.61
CA SER A 120 17.36 -2.54 -24.93
C SER A 120 17.00 -1.39 -25.87
N LEU A 121 15.76 -0.90 -25.80
CA LEU A 121 15.27 0.18 -26.65
C LEU A 121 15.83 1.57 -26.31
N LEU A 122 16.50 1.75 -25.17
CA LEU A 122 17.17 3.00 -24.80
C LEU A 122 18.31 3.36 -25.78
N THR A 123 18.99 2.36 -26.35
CA THR A 123 20.15 2.58 -27.23
C THR A 123 19.99 1.92 -28.59
N GLY A 124 20.65 2.46 -29.61
CA GLY A 124 20.64 1.85 -30.94
C GLY A 124 21.35 0.48 -30.98
N ALA A 125 22.37 0.28 -30.15
CA ALA A 125 23.07 -1.00 -30.06
C ALA A 125 22.23 -2.05 -29.33
N GLY A 126 21.62 -1.71 -28.19
CA GLY A 126 20.73 -2.61 -27.47
C GLY A 126 19.52 -3.01 -28.32
N ARG A 127 18.92 -2.06 -29.02
CA ARG A 127 17.81 -2.32 -29.94
C ARG A 127 18.16 -3.33 -31.04
N ALA A 128 19.38 -3.26 -31.58
CA ALA A 128 19.83 -4.21 -32.60
C ALA A 128 20.05 -5.62 -32.03
N VAL A 129 20.59 -5.73 -30.80
CA VAL A 129 20.74 -7.01 -30.09
C VAL A 129 19.37 -7.63 -29.81
N PHE A 130 18.45 -6.86 -29.24
CA PHE A 130 17.09 -7.32 -28.92
C PHE A 130 16.34 -7.85 -30.15
N ALA A 131 16.44 -7.16 -31.28
CA ALA A 131 15.84 -7.63 -32.53
C ALA A 131 16.46 -8.95 -33.02
N GLU A 132 17.78 -9.15 -32.85
CA GLU A 132 18.47 -10.39 -33.21
C GLU A 132 18.10 -11.54 -32.26
N ASP A 133 18.07 -11.31 -30.94
CA ASP A 133 17.80 -12.34 -29.92
C ASP A 133 16.35 -12.86 -29.97
N TYR A 134 15.41 -11.99 -30.35
CA TYR A 134 13.98 -12.30 -30.46
C TYR A 134 13.50 -12.55 -31.89
N ASP A 135 14.40 -12.56 -32.89
CA ASP A 135 14.10 -12.76 -34.32
C ASP A 135 13.00 -11.82 -34.84
N LEU A 136 13.05 -10.54 -34.43
CA LEU A 136 12.03 -9.54 -34.77
C LEU A 136 12.26 -8.96 -36.17
N GLU A 137 11.20 -8.91 -36.97
CA GLU A 137 11.19 -8.18 -38.24
C GLU A 137 11.14 -6.65 -38.01
N ASP A 138 11.51 -5.88 -39.03
CA ASP A 138 11.54 -4.40 -38.95
C ASP A 138 10.17 -3.82 -38.57
N GLU A 139 9.08 -4.41 -39.06
CA GLU A 139 7.70 -4.03 -38.75
C GLU A 139 7.34 -4.30 -37.28
N GLU A 140 7.76 -5.42 -36.72
CA GLU A 140 7.53 -5.78 -35.32
C GLU A 140 8.32 -4.86 -34.40
N LEU A 141 9.58 -4.59 -34.76
CA LEU A 141 10.42 -3.66 -34.03
C LEU A 141 9.90 -2.22 -34.11
N ALA A 142 9.29 -1.82 -35.23
CA ALA A 142 8.66 -0.51 -35.39
C ALA A 142 7.37 -0.36 -34.55
N ALA A 143 6.68 -1.47 -34.25
CA ALA A 143 5.48 -1.44 -33.41
C ALA A 143 5.76 -0.95 -31.99
N PHE A 144 6.97 -1.15 -31.46
CA PHE A 144 7.41 -0.58 -30.18
C PHE A 144 7.46 0.94 -30.18
N ASP A 145 7.70 1.59 -31.32
CA ASP A 145 7.72 3.06 -31.42
C ASP A 145 6.34 3.66 -31.74
N CYS A 146 5.30 2.82 -31.87
CA CYS A 146 3.96 3.28 -32.20
C CYS A 146 3.43 4.20 -31.10
N GLU A 147 3.06 5.44 -31.46
CA GLU A 147 2.64 6.42 -30.46
C GLU A 147 1.30 6.07 -29.80
N GLY A 148 0.40 5.39 -30.51
CA GLY A 148 -0.84 4.87 -29.93
C GLY A 148 -0.60 3.75 -28.92
N PHE A 149 0.37 2.89 -29.20
CA PHE A 149 0.79 1.85 -28.27
C PHE A 149 1.40 2.43 -27.00
N LEU A 150 2.39 3.31 -27.15
CA LEU A 150 3.06 3.96 -26.02
C LEU A 150 2.07 4.78 -25.19
N ALA A 151 1.12 5.47 -25.83
CA ALA A 151 0.11 6.24 -25.11
C ALA A 151 -0.80 5.34 -24.25
N ASP A 152 -1.16 4.16 -24.76
CA ASP A 152 -1.97 3.19 -24.00
C ASP A 152 -1.19 2.64 -22.79
N LEU A 153 0.09 2.29 -22.96
CA LEU A 153 0.95 1.88 -21.84
C LEU A 153 1.05 2.97 -20.76
N VAL A 154 1.23 4.24 -21.19
CA VAL A 154 1.30 5.37 -20.27
C VAL A 154 -0.02 5.56 -19.52
N ASP A 155 -1.15 5.52 -20.22
CA ASP A 155 -2.47 5.72 -19.61
C ASP A 155 -2.78 4.61 -18.59
N GLN A 156 -2.42 3.35 -18.89
CA GLN A 156 -2.55 2.22 -17.96
C GLN A 156 -1.64 2.37 -16.73
N ALA A 157 -0.34 2.62 -16.95
CA ALA A 157 0.63 2.78 -15.86
C ALA A 157 0.26 3.95 -14.94
N ALA A 158 -0.13 5.10 -15.51
CA ALA A 158 -0.54 6.26 -14.74
C ALA A 158 -1.85 6.01 -13.98
N GLY A 159 -2.76 5.22 -14.54
CA GLY A 159 -3.95 4.73 -13.86
C GLY A 159 -3.60 3.95 -12.59
N HIS A 160 -2.74 2.94 -12.73
CA HIS A 160 -2.29 2.10 -11.62
C HIS A 160 -1.57 2.89 -10.52
N VAL A 161 -0.59 3.73 -10.89
CA VAL A 161 0.19 4.53 -9.93
C VAL A 161 -0.73 5.49 -9.15
N ARG A 162 -1.65 6.18 -9.83
CA ARG A 162 -2.58 7.12 -9.16
C ARG A 162 -3.59 6.42 -8.27
N GLU A 163 -4.09 5.25 -8.67
CA GLU A 163 -4.98 4.46 -7.83
C GLU A 163 -4.29 3.97 -6.56
N ALA A 164 -3.08 3.45 -6.70
CA ALA A 164 -2.26 3.04 -5.57
C ALA A 164 -1.88 4.22 -4.67
N TYR A 165 -1.54 5.39 -5.23
CA TYR A 165 -1.29 6.61 -4.44
C TYR A 165 -2.51 6.97 -3.57
N ARG A 166 -3.71 6.99 -4.16
CA ARG A 166 -4.95 7.28 -3.41
C ARG A 166 -5.20 6.24 -2.33
N SER A 167 -4.91 4.97 -2.59
CA SER A 167 -5.12 3.89 -1.62
C SER A 167 -4.11 3.94 -0.47
N ASN A 168 -2.85 4.23 -0.78
CA ASN A 168 -1.74 4.20 0.18
C ASN A 168 -1.62 5.50 1.00
N PHE A 169 -1.95 6.66 0.43
CA PHE A 169 -1.75 7.96 1.05
C PHE A 169 -3.00 8.84 1.10
N GLY A 170 -4.04 8.48 0.34
CA GLY A 170 -5.29 9.24 0.31
C GLY A 170 -6.21 8.99 1.51
N GLY A 171 -7.37 9.64 1.49
CA GLY A 171 -8.40 9.42 2.50
C GLY A 171 -9.15 8.11 2.26
N VAL A 172 -9.10 7.19 3.22
CA VAL A 172 -9.89 5.96 3.18
C VAL A 172 -11.33 6.26 3.60
N ASP A 173 -12.30 5.91 2.76
CA ASP A 173 -13.73 6.06 3.11
C ASP A 173 -14.21 4.88 3.97
N VAL A 174 -14.53 5.17 5.23
CA VAL A 174 -15.12 4.22 6.19
C VAL A 174 -16.54 4.65 6.61
N SER A 175 -17.15 5.63 5.95
CA SER A 175 -18.47 6.17 6.31
C SER A 175 -19.59 5.13 6.19
N HIS A 176 -19.44 4.16 5.27
CA HIS A 176 -20.37 3.06 5.12
C HIS A 176 -20.53 2.20 6.39
N LEU A 177 -19.54 2.22 7.30
CA LEU A 177 -19.60 1.50 8.57
C LEU A 177 -20.58 2.13 9.58
N ASP A 178 -21.00 3.39 9.39
CA ASP A 178 -22.05 3.99 10.22
C ASP A 178 -23.37 3.23 10.05
N ALA A 179 -23.76 2.90 8.81
CA ALA A 179 -24.96 2.12 8.53
C ALA A 179 -24.92 0.69 9.09
N ARG A 180 -23.74 0.23 9.50
CA ARG A 180 -23.51 -1.14 9.99
C ARG A 180 -23.36 -1.21 11.51
N PHE A 181 -22.71 -0.22 12.12
CA PHE A 181 -22.34 -0.26 13.54
C PHE A 181 -23.03 0.79 14.39
N VAL A 182 -23.70 1.78 13.79
CA VAL A 182 -24.51 2.75 14.55
C VAL A 182 -25.94 2.23 14.60
N ARG A 183 -26.44 2.04 15.82
CA ARG A 183 -27.82 1.62 16.08
C ARG A 183 -28.78 2.80 15.92
N ASP A 184 -30.07 2.50 15.80
CA ASP A 184 -31.13 3.50 15.64
C ASP A 184 -31.18 4.53 16.78
N ASP A 185 -30.75 4.15 17.98
CA ASP A 185 -30.66 5.05 19.13
C ASP A 185 -29.43 5.96 19.09
N GLY A 186 -28.54 5.79 18.12
CA GLY A 186 -27.26 6.48 17.97
C GLY A 186 -26.10 5.84 18.74
N GLY A 187 -26.32 4.70 19.39
CA GLY A 187 -25.26 3.95 20.09
C GLY A 187 -24.43 3.08 19.15
N ILE A 188 -23.25 2.67 19.59
CA ILE A 188 -22.31 1.85 18.80
C ILE A 188 -22.46 0.36 19.13
N ASP A 189 -22.57 -0.47 18.08
CA ASP A 189 -22.59 -1.92 18.20
C ASP A 189 -21.21 -2.56 18.29
N ILE A 190 -20.66 -2.53 19.51
CA ILE A 190 -19.34 -3.11 19.81
C ILE A 190 -19.28 -4.61 19.49
N VAL A 191 -20.36 -5.37 19.69
CA VAL A 191 -20.39 -6.81 19.38
C VAL A 191 -20.28 -7.04 17.88
N ALA A 192 -21.08 -6.33 17.08
CA ALA A 192 -21.02 -6.42 15.62
C ALA A 192 -19.65 -5.99 15.06
N MET A 193 -19.00 -4.99 15.67
CA MET A 193 -17.64 -4.60 15.32
C MET A 193 -16.61 -5.70 15.62
N GLN A 194 -16.72 -6.37 16.77
CA GLN A 194 -15.86 -7.49 17.13
C GLN A 194 -16.03 -8.68 16.17
N GLU A 195 -17.27 -8.99 15.79
CA GLU A 195 -17.56 -10.01 14.79
C GLU A 195 -16.96 -9.66 13.44
N ALA A 196 -17.02 -8.38 13.04
CA ALA A 196 -16.38 -7.91 11.82
C ALA A 196 -14.87 -8.15 11.83
N ILE A 197 -14.19 -7.77 12.93
CA ILE A 197 -12.74 -7.96 13.11
C ILE A 197 -12.37 -9.45 13.08
N SER A 198 -13.16 -10.32 13.72
CA SER A 198 -12.88 -11.77 13.78
C SER A 198 -12.93 -12.46 12.42
N ARG A 199 -13.65 -11.89 11.44
CA ARG A 199 -13.76 -12.41 10.07
C ARG A 199 -12.59 -11.88 9.23
N SER A 200 -11.40 -12.37 9.55
CA SER A 200 -10.13 -11.91 8.95
C SER A 200 -10.07 -12.06 7.43
N TRP A 201 -10.83 -12.99 6.85
CA TRP A 201 -10.89 -13.19 5.39
C TRP A 201 -11.64 -12.07 4.64
N GLU A 202 -12.35 -11.18 5.33
CA GLU A 202 -13.09 -10.06 4.72
C GLU A 202 -12.30 -8.73 4.73
N ASN A 203 -11.02 -8.74 5.13
CA ASN A 203 -10.18 -7.53 5.22
C ASN A 203 -10.79 -6.41 6.08
N ASN A 204 -11.62 -6.76 7.07
CA ASN A 204 -12.34 -5.80 7.91
C ASN A 204 -11.47 -5.11 8.98
N THR A 205 -10.31 -5.68 9.34
CA THR A 205 -9.52 -5.23 10.49
C THR A 205 -9.07 -3.77 10.36
N GLY A 206 -8.54 -3.38 9.20
CA GLY A 206 -8.11 -2.01 8.91
C GLY A 206 -9.26 -0.99 8.91
N PRO A 207 -10.31 -1.20 8.10
CA PRO A 207 -11.47 -0.30 8.05
C PRO A 207 -12.15 -0.10 9.41
N VAL A 208 -12.35 -1.17 10.19
CA VAL A 208 -12.96 -1.07 11.53
C VAL A 208 -12.05 -0.33 12.50
N ALA A 209 -10.73 -0.57 12.46
CA ALA A 209 -9.78 0.16 13.31
C ALA A 209 -9.79 1.66 13.00
N LEU A 210 -9.73 2.01 11.71
CA LEU A 210 -9.73 3.40 11.25
C LEU A 210 -11.04 4.12 11.62
N TRP A 211 -12.18 3.46 11.40
CA TRP A 211 -13.48 3.99 11.83
C TRP A 211 -13.52 4.24 13.33
N SER A 212 -13.00 3.30 14.12
CA SER A 212 -12.93 3.42 15.58
C SER A 212 -12.06 4.62 16.02
N ALA A 213 -10.90 4.80 15.38
CA ALA A 213 -10.00 5.92 15.64
C ALA A 213 -10.66 7.27 15.32
N ARG A 214 -11.25 7.41 14.13
CA ARG A 214 -11.91 8.66 13.71
C ARG A 214 -13.08 9.03 14.62
N ARG A 215 -13.87 8.05 15.03
CA ARG A 215 -15.01 8.31 15.91
C ARG A 215 -14.55 8.73 17.31
N ARG A 216 -13.49 8.11 17.83
CA ARG A 216 -12.81 8.56 19.06
C ARG A 216 -12.31 10.01 18.94
N LEU A 217 -11.59 10.34 17.86
CA LEU A 217 -11.06 11.68 17.62
C LEU A 217 -12.16 12.74 17.48
N SER A 218 -13.30 12.39 16.88
CA SER A 218 -14.44 13.30 16.72
C SER A 218 -15.21 13.56 18.03
N GLY A 219 -14.99 12.77 19.08
CA GLY A 219 -15.75 12.82 20.33
C GLY A 219 -17.19 12.30 20.23
N GLN A 220 -17.60 11.72 19.09
CA GLN A 220 -18.94 11.17 18.86
C GLN A 220 -19.09 9.77 19.48
N VAL A 221 -18.83 9.65 20.78
CA VAL A 221 -18.79 8.37 21.51
C VAL A 221 -19.35 8.57 22.91
N ARG A 222 -20.30 7.73 23.33
CA ARG A 222 -20.83 7.75 24.70
C ARG A 222 -19.79 7.23 25.68
N ASP A 223 -19.87 7.64 26.94
CA ASP A 223 -18.88 7.26 27.96
C ASP A 223 -18.77 5.72 28.08
N GLU A 224 -19.91 5.02 28.03
CA GLU A 224 -20.01 3.56 28.11
C GLU A 224 -19.44 2.82 26.89
N GLU A 225 -19.22 3.50 25.76
CA GLU A 225 -18.75 2.92 24.51
C GLU A 225 -17.24 3.11 24.29
N ARG A 226 -16.63 4.08 25.01
CA ARG A 226 -15.23 4.49 24.82
C ARG A 226 -14.25 3.32 24.90
N LEU A 227 -14.47 2.43 25.86
CA LEU A 227 -13.64 1.24 26.04
C LEU A 227 -13.78 0.31 24.84
N GLY A 228 -15.00 -0.04 24.45
CA GLY A 228 -15.27 -0.99 23.37
C GLY A 228 -14.69 -0.50 22.05
N LEU A 229 -14.89 0.79 21.77
CA LEU A 229 -14.34 1.44 20.58
C LEU A 229 -12.80 1.40 20.57
N PHE A 230 -12.16 1.70 21.70
CA PHE A 230 -10.70 1.59 21.84
C PHE A 230 -10.21 0.15 21.64
N LEU A 231 -10.92 -0.84 22.18
CA LEU A 231 -10.57 -2.25 22.01
C LEU A 231 -10.74 -2.73 20.57
N CYS A 232 -11.77 -2.27 19.85
CA CYS A 232 -11.93 -2.52 18.41
C CYS A 232 -10.76 -1.94 17.62
N MET A 233 -10.38 -0.67 17.90
CA MET A 233 -9.23 -0.02 17.28
C MET A 233 -7.94 -0.81 17.53
N TRP A 234 -7.65 -1.11 18.80
CA TRP A 234 -6.43 -1.83 19.18
C TRP A 234 -6.38 -3.23 18.58
N MET A 235 -7.50 -3.97 18.54
CA MET A 235 -7.52 -5.30 17.94
C MET A 235 -7.33 -5.27 16.43
N GLY A 236 -7.92 -4.31 15.72
CA GLY A 236 -7.69 -4.19 14.28
C GLY A 236 -6.22 -3.87 13.96
N ILE A 237 -5.54 -3.06 14.80
CA ILE A 237 -4.08 -2.87 14.72
C ILE A 237 -3.36 -4.19 15.01
N ALA A 238 -3.62 -4.81 16.16
CA ALA A 238 -2.87 -5.99 16.62
C ALA A 238 -3.06 -7.23 15.74
N GLN A 239 -4.12 -7.30 14.94
CA GLN A 239 -4.43 -8.43 14.06
C GLN A 239 -4.00 -8.21 12.60
N THR A 240 -3.56 -7.01 12.22
CA THR A 240 -3.12 -6.76 10.85
C THR A 240 -1.64 -7.11 10.69
N TYR A 241 -1.37 -8.36 10.29
CA TYR A 241 -0.03 -8.92 10.18
C TYR A 241 0.82 -8.28 9.07
N GLU A 242 0.22 -8.03 7.90
CA GLU A 242 0.91 -7.44 6.74
C GLU A 242 1.15 -5.92 6.92
N GLY A 243 0.66 -5.33 8.01
CA GLY A 243 0.61 -3.90 8.23
C GLY A 243 -0.37 -3.18 7.32
N LEU A 244 -0.92 -2.07 7.81
CA LEU A 244 -1.77 -1.19 7.02
C LEU A 244 -0.93 -0.14 6.29
N PRO A 245 -1.41 0.37 5.14
CA PRO A 245 -0.71 1.46 4.46
C PRO A 245 -0.77 2.77 5.27
N PRO A 246 0.09 3.75 4.95
CA PRO A 246 0.17 5.04 5.64
C PRO A 246 -1.17 5.75 5.82
N SER A 247 -2.08 5.65 4.84
CA SER A 247 -3.44 6.21 4.86
C SER A 247 -4.29 5.79 6.07
N TYR A 248 -4.00 4.65 6.69
CA TYR A 248 -4.63 4.22 7.94
C TYR A 248 -3.85 4.68 9.17
N ALA A 249 -2.52 4.65 9.10
CA ALA A 249 -1.64 4.86 10.25
C ALA A 249 -1.84 6.22 10.91
N ARG A 250 -1.99 7.29 10.12
CA ARG A 250 -2.13 8.66 10.63
C ARG A 250 -3.23 8.82 11.69
N ASP A 251 -4.45 8.44 11.34
CA ASP A 251 -5.59 8.62 12.25
C ASP A 251 -5.52 7.64 13.44
N LEU A 252 -4.94 6.44 13.22
CA LEU A 252 -4.70 5.46 14.30
C LEU A 252 -3.69 6.01 15.32
N VAL A 253 -2.56 6.57 14.87
CA VAL A 253 -1.55 7.20 15.73
C VAL A 253 -2.16 8.39 16.47
N ALA A 254 -2.84 9.29 15.76
CA ALA A 254 -3.50 10.43 16.39
C ALA A 254 -4.49 10.02 17.48
N ALA A 255 -5.27 8.95 17.25
CA ALA A 255 -6.19 8.41 18.26
C ALA A 255 -5.47 7.77 19.46
N LEU A 256 -4.34 7.10 19.22
CA LEU A 256 -3.49 6.53 20.27
C LEU A 256 -2.84 7.62 21.13
N ASP A 257 -2.42 8.74 20.53
CA ASP A 257 -1.79 9.87 21.23
C ASP A 257 -2.75 10.63 22.16
N THR A 258 -4.07 10.36 22.06
CA THR A 258 -5.05 10.85 23.05
C THR A 258 -5.00 10.13 24.40
N VAL A 259 -4.22 9.04 24.51
CA VAL A 259 -4.10 8.25 25.74
C VAL A 259 -2.92 8.74 26.56
N ASP A 260 -3.18 9.08 27.83
CA ASP A 260 -2.12 9.38 28.78
C ASP A 260 -1.30 8.12 29.10
N LEU A 261 0.00 8.18 28.82
CA LEU A 261 0.93 7.07 29.05
C LEU A 261 1.59 7.14 30.42
N ASP A 262 1.58 8.29 31.10
CA ASP A 262 2.22 8.50 32.41
C ASP A 262 1.23 8.27 33.56
N VAL A 263 0.67 7.07 33.57
CA VAL A 263 -0.37 6.65 34.52
C VAL A 263 0.10 5.49 35.38
N SER A 264 -0.39 5.45 36.63
CA SER A 264 -0.16 4.35 37.56
C SER A 264 -1.48 3.96 38.25
N CYS A 265 -1.57 2.71 38.67
CA CYS A 265 -2.70 2.20 39.46
C CYS A 265 -2.23 1.10 40.42
N ASP A 266 -2.99 0.90 41.49
CA ASP A 266 -2.70 -0.11 42.52
C ASP A 266 -3.22 -1.52 42.17
N HIS A 267 -3.86 -1.69 41.00
CA HIS A 267 -4.37 -2.99 40.58
C HIS A 267 -3.21 -3.96 40.31
N PRO A 268 -3.23 -5.19 40.87
CA PRO A 268 -2.15 -6.14 40.66
C PRO A 268 -2.15 -6.78 39.26
N LYS A 269 -3.27 -6.67 38.51
CA LYS A 269 -3.48 -7.28 37.20
C LYS A 269 -4.42 -6.43 36.34
N HIS A 270 -4.16 -6.37 35.03
CA HIS A 270 -5.07 -5.81 34.03
C HIS A 270 -5.65 -6.93 33.18
N PRO A 271 -6.95 -6.92 32.85
CA PRO A 271 -7.59 -7.95 32.04
C PRO A 271 -6.79 -8.38 30.81
N TRP A 272 -6.19 -7.41 30.09
CA TRP A 272 -5.40 -7.72 28.90
C TRP A 272 -4.02 -8.33 29.12
N SER A 273 -3.35 -8.06 30.24
CA SER A 273 -2.07 -8.69 30.55
C SER A 273 -2.22 -10.15 31.00
N THR A 274 -3.45 -10.56 31.30
CA THR A 274 -3.81 -11.88 31.81
C THR A 274 -4.67 -12.74 30.87
N ALA A 275 -5.31 -12.12 29.87
CA ALA A 275 -6.05 -12.85 28.86
C ALA A 275 -5.10 -13.74 28.06
N ASP A 276 -5.51 -14.99 27.78
CA ASP A 276 -4.82 -15.83 26.81
C ASP A 276 -4.59 -15.04 25.51
N GLY A 277 -3.36 -15.07 25.01
CA GLY A 277 -2.89 -14.18 23.95
C GLY A 277 -3.55 -14.43 22.60
N SER A 278 -4.41 -15.45 22.49
CA SER A 278 -5.10 -15.82 21.25
C SER A 278 -6.21 -14.83 20.89
N VAL A 279 -6.36 -14.56 19.59
CA VAL A 279 -7.40 -13.70 19.01
C VAL A 279 -8.80 -14.11 19.49
N GLN A 280 -9.05 -15.42 19.56
CA GLN A 280 -10.34 -15.95 19.99
C GLN A 280 -10.66 -15.62 21.45
N SER A 281 -9.68 -15.73 22.36
CA SER A 281 -9.85 -15.36 23.77
C SER A 281 -10.10 -13.86 23.92
N ARG A 282 -9.42 -13.03 23.11
CA ARG A 282 -9.62 -11.58 23.08
C ARG A 282 -11.02 -11.17 22.64
N TYR A 283 -11.47 -11.70 21.50
CA TYR A 283 -12.81 -11.50 20.97
C TYR A 283 -13.89 -11.84 22.01
N ARG A 284 -13.79 -13.05 22.60
CA ARG A 284 -14.73 -13.56 23.59
C ARG A 284 -14.85 -12.67 24.83
N ALA A 285 -13.73 -12.15 25.32
CA ALA A 285 -13.72 -11.26 26.48
C ALA A 285 -14.47 -9.95 26.19
N VAL A 286 -14.31 -9.37 25.00
CA VAL A 286 -14.98 -8.12 24.62
C VAL A 286 -16.48 -8.34 24.41
N VAL A 287 -16.89 -9.39 23.69
CA VAL A 287 -18.33 -9.62 23.47
C VAL A 287 -19.07 -9.95 24.77
N HIS A 288 -18.43 -10.68 25.70
CA HIS A 288 -19.01 -10.92 27.02
C HIS A 288 -19.16 -9.64 27.85
N LEU A 289 -18.24 -8.67 27.73
CA LEU A 289 -18.33 -7.39 28.43
C LEU A 289 -19.53 -6.54 27.97
N TYR A 290 -19.91 -6.64 26.69
CA TYR A 290 -20.97 -5.82 26.07
C TYR A 290 -22.31 -6.54 25.91
N ALA A 291 -22.32 -7.87 25.86
CA ALA A 291 -23.52 -8.70 25.73
C ALA A 291 -23.36 -10.03 26.52
N PRO A 292 -23.31 -9.98 27.86
CA PRO A 292 -23.04 -11.15 28.69
C PRO A 292 -24.14 -12.23 28.60
N GLU A 293 -25.39 -11.84 28.36
CA GLU A 293 -26.53 -12.77 28.22
C GLU A 293 -26.46 -13.56 26.90
N ASP A 294 -25.98 -12.93 25.84
CA ASP A 294 -25.82 -13.55 24.52
C ASP A 294 -24.53 -14.38 24.41
N HIS A 295 -23.57 -14.14 25.31
CA HIS A 295 -22.27 -14.83 25.35
C HIS A 295 -21.96 -15.40 26.76
N PRO A 296 -22.76 -16.37 27.25
CA PRO A 296 -22.63 -16.92 28.61
C PRO A 296 -21.43 -17.87 28.77
N ASP A 297 -20.93 -18.48 27.68
CA ASP A 297 -19.92 -19.55 27.70
C ASP A 297 -18.47 -19.05 27.83
N THR A 298 -18.28 -17.74 28.07
CA THR A 298 -16.97 -17.10 28.02
C THR A 298 -16.76 -16.08 29.14
N PRO A 299 -16.92 -16.46 30.42
CA PRO A 299 -16.57 -15.56 31.49
C PRO A 299 -15.07 -15.29 31.41
N VAL A 300 -14.71 -14.01 31.26
CA VAL A 300 -13.40 -13.53 31.71
C VAL A 300 -13.23 -14.03 33.16
N PRO A 301 -12.05 -14.50 33.60
CA PRO A 301 -11.86 -14.95 34.99
C PRO A 301 -12.53 -13.97 35.95
N ALA A 302 -13.30 -14.46 36.94
CA ALA A 302 -14.18 -13.61 37.75
C ALA A 302 -13.45 -12.38 38.37
N GLU A 303 -12.18 -12.56 38.73
CA GLU A 303 -11.24 -11.53 39.22
C GLU A 303 -11.02 -10.36 38.25
N LEU A 304 -11.38 -10.52 36.97
CA LEU A 304 -11.14 -9.61 35.85
C LEU A 304 -12.44 -9.24 35.12
N SER A 305 -13.59 -9.72 35.61
CA SER A 305 -14.92 -9.41 35.05
C SER A 305 -15.41 -8.01 35.41
N ALA A 306 -14.79 -7.38 36.41
CA ALA A 306 -15.15 -6.04 36.85
C ALA A 306 -14.79 -4.99 35.80
N ARG A 307 -15.79 -4.23 35.31
CA ARG A 307 -15.64 -3.18 34.30
C ARG A 307 -14.58 -2.14 34.67
N GLU A 308 -14.48 -1.81 35.96
CA GLU A 308 -13.49 -0.87 36.52
C GLU A 308 -12.04 -1.27 36.16
N LEU A 309 -11.73 -2.57 36.09
CA LEU A 309 -10.41 -3.05 35.72
C LEU A 309 -10.13 -2.87 34.22
N TRP A 310 -11.17 -2.95 33.38
CA TRP A 310 -11.06 -2.74 31.95
C TRP A 310 -10.94 -1.26 31.59
N GLU A 311 -11.56 -0.39 32.38
CA GLU A 311 -11.52 1.06 32.23
C GLU A 311 -10.29 1.70 32.92
N CYS A 312 -9.42 0.89 33.55
CA CYS A 312 -8.19 1.35 34.18
C CYS A 312 -7.28 2.09 33.17
N PRO A 313 -6.85 3.34 33.45
CA PRO A 313 -5.96 4.09 32.57
C PRO A 313 -4.66 3.37 32.22
N VAL A 314 -4.09 2.60 33.16
CA VAL A 314 -2.86 1.83 32.91
C VAL A 314 -3.06 0.77 31.83
N GLN A 315 -4.24 0.15 31.75
CA GLN A 315 -4.56 -0.78 30.67
C GLN A 315 -4.57 -0.07 29.30
N TYR A 316 -5.17 1.13 29.21
CA TYR A 316 -5.11 1.91 27.97
C TYR A 316 -3.66 2.23 27.59
N ALA A 317 -2.82 2.64 28.55
CA ALA A 317 -1.42 2.95 28.30
C ALA A 317 -0.62 1.72 27.82
N GLU A 318 -0.82 0.55 28.43
CA GLU A 318 -0.18 -0.71 28.01
C GLU A 318 -0.56 -1.09 26.57
N LEU A 319 -1.86 -1.07 26.25
CA LEU A 319 -2.35 -1.39 24.92
C LEU A 319 -1.87 -0.37 23.88
N THR A 320 -1.82 0.91 24.25
CA THR A 320 -1.38 1.99 23.38
C THR A 320 0.08 1.82 22.99
N ARG A 321 0.97 1.53 23.95
CA ARG A 321 2.38 1.24 23.66
C ARG A 321 2.55 0.09 22.67
N LYS A 322 1.82 -1.01 22.88
CA LYS A 322 1.86 -2.17 21.97
C LYS A 322 1.32 -1.84 20.57
N ALA A 323 0.27 -1.04 20.48
CA ALA A 323 -0.25 -0.59 19.18
C ALA A 323 0.75 0.33 18.46
N GLN A 324 1.39 1.26 19.17
CA GLN A 324 2.44 2.11 18.62
C GLN A 324 3.65 1.27 18.15
N GLU A 325 4.05 0.23 18.88
CA GLU A 325 5.07 -0.73 18.44
C GLU A 325 4.68 -1.46 17.14
N ASN A 326 3.42 -1.91 17.03
CA ASN A 326 2.93 -2.55 15.81
C ASN A 326 2.95 -1.60 14.61
N ILE A 327 2.48 -0.35 14.78
CA ILE A 327 2.47 0.66 13.70
C ILE A 327 3.91 0.99 13.27
N LYS A 328 4.84 1.14 14.22
CA LYS A 328 6.27 1.28 13.91
C LYS A 328 6.80 0.07 13.13
N GLY A 329 6.38 -1.13 13.51
CA GLY A 329 6.69 -2.36 12.78
C GLY A 329 6.19 -2.33 11.34
N TRP A 330 4.96 -1.85 11.09
CA TRP A 330 4.42 -1.71 9.74
C TRP A 330 5.28 -0.78 8.88
N ARG A 331 5.70 0.35 9.44
CA ARG A 331 6.59 1.30 8.79
C ARG A 331 7.93 0.66 8.42
N VAL A 332 8.55 -0.07 9.34
CA VAL A 332 9.82 -0.78 9.06
C VAL A 332 9.64 -1.85 7.98
N MET A 333 8.53 -2.58 7.98
CA MET A 333 8.27 -3.62 6.99
C MET A 333 7.96 -3.06 5.59
N ARG A 334 7.31 -1.89 5.52
CA ARG A 334 6.80 -1.31 4.28
C ARG A 334 7.71 -0.22 3.67
N GLY A 335 8.62 0.38 4.43
CA GLY A 335 9.48 1.45 3.92
C GLY A 335 8.82 2.84 3.91
N GLY A 336 9.35 3.75 3.09
CA GLY A 336 8.98 5.17 3.05
C GLY A 336 9.65 6.05 4.12
N GLU A 337 9.60 7.37 3.88
CA GLU A 337 10.16 8.41 4.76
C GLU A 337 9.24 8.72 5.95
N ASP A 338 9.74 9.41 6.98
CA ASP A 338 8.91 9.79 8.15
C ASP A 338 7.65 10.58 7.73
N GLU A 339 7.80 11.53 6.81
CA GLU A 339 6.72 12.37 6.29
C GLU A 339 5.63 11.60 5.52
N ASP A 340 5.96 10.41 5.00
CA ASP A 340 4.98 9.57 4.32
C ASP A 340 3.93 9.03 5.30
N TRP A 341 4.30 8.90 6.58
CA TRP A 341 3.48 8.33 7.65
C TRP A 341 2.90 9.38 8.60
N GLU A 342 3.43 10.61 8.59
CA GLU A 342 3.12 11.64 9.59
C GLU A 342 2.14 12.73 9.11
N ASP A 343 1.87 12.85 7.80
CA ASP A 343 0.98 13.89 7.23
C ASP A 343 -0.11 13.39 6.26
#